data_AF-A0A1J5WZL8-F1
#
_entry.id   AF-A0A1J5WZL8-F1
#
_cell.length_a   1.000
_cell.length_b   1.000
_cell.length_c   1.000
_cell.angle_alpha   90.00
_cell.angle_beta   90.00
_cell.angle_gamma   90.00
#
_symmetry.space_group_name_H-M   'P 1'
#
loop_
_entity.id
_entity.type
_entity.pdbx_description
1 polymer ?
#
loop_
_entity_poly.entity_id
_entity_poly.type
_entity_poly.pdbx_seq_one_letter_code
_entity_poly.pdbx_strand_id
1 'polypeptide(L)'
;SVRKLELRDYAVNALPKLVLHKENLMGEFSLEAAKEEYVSEIIHADNNSIWFGKMKRLVLRGYAINVLPKLVLHKENIMEEFSLEVAKEEYVSEIIHAKNNSIWFG
;
A
#
# COMPACT_ATOMS: atom_id res chain seq x y z
N SER A 1 11.69 5.20 -14.79
CA SER A 1 10.52 5.47 -13.95
C SER A 1 9.38 4.57 -14.36
N VAL A 2 8.74 3.91 -13.40
CA VAL A 2 7.54 3.12 -13.61
C VAL A 2 6.35 4.07 -13.77
N ARG A 3 5.62 4.03 -14.89
CA ARG A 3 4.46 4.92 -15.08
C ARG A 3 3.29 4.51 -14.19
N LYS A 4 2.98 3.22 -14.16
CA LYS A 4 1.90 2.64 -13.36
C LYS A 4 2.33 1.26 -12.86
N LEU A 5 2.07 0.96 -11.60
CA LEU A 5 2.17 -0.37 -11.01
C LEU A 5 0.80 -0.78 -10.51
N GLU A 6 0.31 -1.91 -10.98
CA GLU A 6 -0.97 -2.48 -10.58
C GLU A 6 -0.76 -3.95 -10.20
N LEU A 7 -1.13 -4.30 -8.97
CA LEU A 7 -1.08 -5.69 -8.48
C LEU A 7 -2.48 -6.09 -7.99
N ARG A 8 -2.91 -7.28 -8.39
CA ARG A 8 -4.22 -7.82 -8.02
C ARG A 8 -4.08 -9.20 -7.39
N ASP A 9 -4.91 -9.46 -6.38
CA ASP A 9 -5.01 -10.72 -5.67
C ASP A 9 -3.62 -11.26 -5.28
N TYR A 10 -3.29 -12.51 -5.60
CA TYR A 10 -2.00 -13.12 -5.25
C TYR A 10 -0.77 -12.31 -5.67
N ALA A 11 -0.87 -11.44 -6.69
CA ALA A 11 0.25 -10.59 -7.09
C ALA A 11 0.61 -9.54 -6.01
N VAL A 12 -0.33 -9.18 -5.13
CA VAL A 12 -0.08 -8.24 -4.03
C VAL A 12 1.00 -8.77 -3.09
N ASN A 13 1.05 -10.09 -2.84
CA ASN A 13 2.10 -10.74 -2.05
C ASN A 13 3.51 -10.62 -2.66
N ALA A 14 3.66 -10.21 -3.92
CA ALA A 14 4.97 -9.92 -4.50
C ALA A 14 5.53 -8.56 -4.02
N LEU A 15 4.68 -7.66 -3.52
CA LEU A 15 5.04 -6.28 -3.22
C LEU A 15 6.22 -6.13 -2.24
N PRO A 16 6.35 -6.88 -1.12
CA PRO A 16 7.51 -6.77 -0.23
C PRO A 16 8.83 -7.12 -0.90
N LYS A 17 8.78 -7.85 -2.03
CA LYS A 17 9.94 -8.31 -2.78
C LYS A 17 10.32 -7.36 -3.91
N LEU A 18 9.49 -6.34 -4.18
CA LEU A 18 9.78 -5.35 -5.22
C LEU A 18 10.75 -4.29 -4.70
N VAL A 19 11.85 -4.10 -5.41
CA VAL A 19 12.78 -2.99 -5.18
C VAL A 19 12.57 -1.96 -6.27
N LEU A 20 12.00 -0.82 -5.90
CA LEU A 20 11.96 0.36 -6.77
C LEU A 20 13.05 1.33 -6.36
N HIS A 21 13.61 2.03 -7.34
CA HIS A 21 14.56 3.09 -7.06
C HIS A 21 13.88 4.17 -6.20
N LYS A 22 14.58 4.70 -5.19
CA LYS A 22 14.05 5.71 -4.25
C LYS A 22 13.52 6.97 -4.96
N GLU A 23 14.18 7.36 -6.06
CA GLU A 23 13.77 8.47 -6.93
C GLU A 23 12.76 8.07 -8.01
N ASN A 24 12.15 6.89 -7.93
CA ASN A 24 11.13 6.49 -8.90
C ASN A 24 9.92 7.44 -8.79
N LEU A 25 9.56 8.02 -9.92
CA LEU A 25 8.36 8.84 -10.06
C LEU A 25 7.27 8.01 -10.73
N MET A 26 6.25 7.63 -9.95
CA MET A 26 5.12 6.84 -10.42
C MET A 26 3.89 7.72 -10.66
N GLY A 27 3.18 7.49 -11.76
CA GLY A 27 1.88 8.11 -11.97
C GLY A 27 0.84 7.51 -11.04
N GLU A 28 0.74 6.18 -11.02
CA GLU A 28 -0.29 5.46 -10.27
C GLU A 28 0.25 4.17 -9.67
N PHE A 29 0.00 3.98 -8.37
CA PHE A 29 0.17 2.70 -7.68
C PHE A 29 -1.21 2.20 -7.23
N SER A 30 -1.60 1.01 -7.70
CA SER A 30 -2.91 0.44 -7.44
C SER A 30 -2.79 -1.00 -6.93
N LEU A 31 -3.44 -1.30 -5.80
CA LEU A 31 -3.52 -2.64 -5.25
C LEU A 31 -4.97 -3.04 -5.01
N GLU A 32 -5.32 -4.26 -5.37
CA GLU A 32 -6.64 -4.83 -5.14
C GLU A 32 -6.52 -6.26 -4.64
N ALA A 33 -7.18 -6.59 -3.55
CA ALA A 33 -7.24 -7.96 -3.04
C ALA A 33 -8.62 -8.28 -2.50
N ALA A 34 -9.28 -9.26 -3.10
CA ALA A 34 -10.63 -9.67 -2.69
C ALA A 34 -10.65 -10.54 -1.42
N LYS A 35 -9.51 -11.10 -1.00
CA LYS A 35 -9.39 -12.01 0.14
C LYS A 35 -8.11 -11.75 0.94
N GLU A 36 -8.13 -12.12 2.22
CA GLU A 36 -6.99 -11.98 3.13
C GLU A 36 -5.77 -12.80 2.69
N GLU A 37 -5.98 -14.00 2.12
CA GLU A 37 -4.89 -14.90 1.69
C GLU A 37 -3.95 -14.23 0.66
N TYR A 38 -4.48 -13.29 -0.13
CA TYR A 38 -3.77 -12.54 -1.16
C TYR A 38 -2.84 -11.44 -0.63
N VAL A 39 -2.95 -11.12 0.66
CA VAL A 39 -2.14 -10.09 1.33
C VAL A 39 -1.40 -10.65 2.55
N SER A 40 -1.33 -11.97 2.68
CA SER A 40 -0.65 -12.65 3.79
C SER A 40 0.79 -12.16 3.99
N GLU A 41 1.57 -11.98 2.92
CA GLU A 41 2.93 -11.46 3.02
C GLU A 41 2.98 -9.99 3.48
N ILE A 42 1.93 -9.21 3.21
CA ILE A 42 1.81 -7.82 3.65
C ILE A 42 1.48 -7.73 5.13
N ILE A 43 0.52 -8.54 5.59
CA ILE A 43 0.08 -8.58 6.99
C ILE A 43 1.27 -8.92 7.90
N HIS A 44 2.09 -9.91 7.48
CA HIS A 44 3.26 -10.33 8.24
C HIS A 44 4.49 -9.42 8.05
N ALA A 45 4.41 -8.41 7.17
CA ALA A 45 5.49 -7.45 7.03
C ALA A 45 5.53 -6.50 8.23
N ASP A 46 6.73 -6.09 8.61
CA ASP A 46 6.93 -5.07 9.63
C ASP A 46 6.33 -3.73 9.17
N ASN A 47 5.83 -2.94 10.13
CA ASN A 47 5.38 -1.59 9.82
C ASN A 47 6.54 -0.75 9.28
N ASN A 48 6.25 0.14 8.33
CA ASN A 48 7.25 0.99 7.66
C ASN A 48 8.39 0.21 6.95
N SER A 49 8.15 -1.02 6.48
CA SER A 49 9.17 -1.85 5.83
C SER A 49 9.19 -1.74 4.30
N ILE A 50 8.08 -1.30 3.67
CA ILE A 50 7.92 -1.29 2.22
C ILE A 50 8.18 0.12 1.69
N TRP A 51 9.41 0.39 1.26
CA TRP A 51 9.82 1.69 0.73
C TRP A 51 9.41 1.88 -0.73
N PHE A 52 8.64 2.92 -0.98
CA PHE A 52 8.26 3.37 -2.32
C PHE A 52 8.76 4.80 -2.56
N GLY A 53 9.00 5.09 -3.84
CA GLY A 53 9.44 6.42 -4.28
C GLY A 53 8.31 7.46 -4.19
N LYS A 54 8.25 8.34 -5.18
CA LYS A 54 7.18 9.34 -5.30
C LYS A 54 6.06 8.78 -6.18
N MET A 55 4.82 9.05 -5.84
CA MET A 55 3.66 8.71 -6.66
C MET A 55 2.58 9.78 -6.62
N LYS A 56 1.93 10.01 -7.76
CA LYS A 56 0.82 10.97 -7.84
C LYS A 56 -0.49 10.39 -7.33
N ARG A 57 -0.76 9.10 -7.59
CA ARG A 57 -2.01 8.44 -7.20
C ARG A 57 -1.76 7.13 -6.48
N LEU A 58 -2.41 6.94 -5.34
CA LEU A 58 -2.47 5.66 -4.63
C LEU A 58 -3.92 5.21 -4.50
N VAL A 59 -4.21 4.00 -5.00
CA VAL A 59 -5.54 3.38 -4.92
C VAL A 59 -5.41 2.02 -4.25
N LEU A 60 -6.10 1.82 -3.13
CA LEU A 60 -6.10 0.55 -2.39
C LEU A 60 -7.53 0.04 -2.25
N ARG A 61 -7.77 -1.21 -2.66
CA ARG A 61 -9.08 -1.85 -2.66
C ARG A 61 -9.10 -3.16 -1.89
N GLY A 62 -10.16 -3.35 -1.09
CA GLY A 62 -10.35 -4.59 -0.33
C GLY A 62 -9.23 -4.83 0.69
N TYR A 63 -8.80 -6.09 0.85
CA TYR A 63 -7.75 -6.48 1.80
C TYR A 63 -6.39 -5.83 1.53
N ALA A 64 -6.16 -5.28 0.32
CA ALA A 64 -4.92 -4.59 -0.02
C ALA A 64 -4.66 -3.34 0.83
N ILE A 65 -5.69 -2.81 1.50
CA ILE A 65 -5.57 -1.64 2.37
C ILE A 65 -4.68 -1.90 3.60
N ASN A 66 -4.52 -3.17 4.02
CA ASN A 66 -3.60 -3.55 5.08
C ASN A 66 -2.12 -3.27 4.75
N VAL A 67 -1.81 -2.88 3.51
CA VAL A 67 -0.48 -2.36 3.14
C VAL A 67 -0.17 -1.00 3.77
N LEU A 68 -1.19 -0.21 4.09
CA LEU A 68 -1.02 1.19 4.49
C LEU A 68 -0.02 1.40 5.64
N PRO A 69 -0.08 0.67 6.78
CA PRO A 69 0.91 0.79 7.85
C PRO A 69 2.31 0.29 7.48
N LYS A 70 2.45 -0.42 6.36
CA LYS A 70 3.72 -1.01 5.88
C LYS A 70 4.43 -0.09 4.89
N LEU A 71 3.69 0.78 4.18
CA LEU A 71 4.23 1.66 3.14
C LEU A 71 4.99 2.85 3.72
N VAL A 72 6.17 3.12 3.15
CA VAL A 72 6.93 4.35 3.38
C VAL A 72 7.09 5.08 2.05
N LEU A 73 6.65 6.33 2.01
CA LEU A 73 6.80 7.19 0.84
C LEU A 73 8.04 8.06 0.96
N HIS A 74 8.55 8.54 -0.18
CA HIS A 74 9.60 9.55 -0.15
C HIS A 74 9.15 10.82 0.58
N LYS A 75 10.02 11.45 1.38
CA LYS A 75 9.74 12.69 2.15
C LYS A 75 9.25 13.90 1.33
N GLU A 76 9.44 13.84 0.02
CA GLU A 76 9.06 14.89 -0.95
C GLU A 76 7.92 14.40 -1.85
N ASN A 77 7.21 13.36 -1.44
CA ASN A 77 6.07 12.85 -2.17
C ASN A 77 4.93 13.88 -2.07
N ILE A 78 4.48 14.36 -3.23
CA ILE A 78 3.29 15.19 -3.35
C ILE A 78 2.26 14.34 -4.08
N MET A 79 1.34 13.76 -3.30
CA MET A 79 0.27 12.92 -3.83
C MET A 79 -0.91 13.80 -4.26
N GLU A 80 -1.41 13.57 -5.47
CA GLU A 80 -2.58 14.24 -6.03
C GLU A 80 -3.87 13.54 -5.58
N GLU A 81 -3.85 12.20 -5.44
CA GLU A 81 -5.01 11.40 -5.05
C GLU A 81 -4.61 10.22 -4.16
N PHE A 82 -5.30 10.10 -3.03
CA PHE A 82 -5.25 8.94 -2.15
C PHE A 82 -6.67 8.39 -1.98
N SER A 83 -6.90 7.15 -2.42
CA SER A 83 -8.21 6.51 -2.38
C SER A 83 -8.15 5.15 -1.67
N LEU A 84 -9.06 4.94 -0.73
CA LEU A 84 -9.30 3.68 -0.04
C LEU A 84 -10.74 3.24 -0.33
N GLU A 85 -10.91 2.08 -0.95
CA GLU A 85 -12.24 1.54 -1.29
C GLU A 85 -12.48 0.23 -0.56
N VAL A 86 -13.42 0.24 0.40
CA VAL A 86 -13.79 -0.93 1.21
C VAL A 86 -15.29 -1.19 1.15
N ALA A 87 -15.67 -2.46 1.08
CA ALA A 87 -17.06 -2.88 1.19
C ALA A 87 -17.43 -3.36 2.61
N LYS A 88 -16.43 -3.66 3.45
CA LYS A 88 -16.61 -4.26 4.77
C LYS A 88 -15.48 -3.87 5.72
N GLU A 89 -15.80 -3.86 7.01
CA GLU A 89 -14.85 -3.56 8.10
C GLU A 89 -13.68 -4.58 8.17
N GLU A 90 -13.94 -5.84 7.84
CA GLU A 90 -12.92 -6.91 7.86
C GLU A 90 -11.68 -6.61 6.99
N TYR A 91 -11.81 -5.73 5.99
CA TYR A 91 -10.72 -5.36 5.10
C TYR A 91 -9.70 -4.40 5.72
N VAL A 92 -10.02 -3.77 6.84
CA VAL A 92 -9.23 -2.71 7.49
C VAL A 92 -8.89 -3.01 8.95
N SER A 93 -8.88 -4.29 9.33
CA SER A 93 -8.64 -4.72 10.71
C SER A 93 -7.31 -4.18 11.28
N GLU A 94 -6.22 -4.20 10.51
CA GLU A 94 -4.92 -3.64 10.94
C GLU A 94 -5.01 -2.14 11.24
N ILE A 95 -5.87 -1.40 10.52
CA ILE A 95 -6.01 0.06 10.66
C ILE A 95 -6.93 0.41 11.83
N ILE A 96 -8.07 -0.26 11.94
CA ILE A 96 -9.07 0.02 12.98
C ILE A 96 -8.53 -0.31 14.38
N HIS A 97 -7.69 -1.34 14.49
CA HIS A 97 -7.08 -1.73 15.75
C HIS A 97 -5.78 -0.98 16.06
N ALA A 98 -5.27 -0.16 15.13
CA ALA A 98 -4.11 0.67 15.39
C ALA A 98 -4.44 1.77 16.42
N LYS A 99 -3.46 2.15 17.23
CA LYS A 99 -3.61 3.30 18.14
C LYS A 99 -3.77 4.57 17.31
N ASN A 100 -4.54 5.53 17.81
CA ASN A 100 -4.62 6.86 17.21
C ASN A 100 -3.22 7.45 16.96
N ASN A 101 -3.01 8.00 15.77
CA ASN A 101 -1.74 8.60 15.33
C ASN A 101 -0.54 7.65 15.26
N SER A 102 -0.76 6.32 15.19
CA SER A 102 0.34 5.33 15.11
C SER A 102 0.71 4.88 13.70
N ILE A 103 -0.12 5.17 12.70
CA ILE A 103 0.18 4.88 11.30
C ILE A 103 0.87 6.10 10.71
N TRP A 104 2.14 5.92 10.33
CA TRP A 104 2.91 6.93 9.63
C TRP A 104 2.70 6.76 8.12
N PHE A 105 2.13 7.77 7.46
CA PHE A 105 1.89 7.73 6.02
C PHE A 105 2.04 9.14 5.43
N GLY A 106 3.23 9.41 4.90
CA GLY A 106 3.62 10.72 4.38
C GLY A 106 4.30 11.58 5.44
#